data_AF-A0A2U1BIS8-F1
#
_entry.id   AF-A0A2U1BIS8-F1
#
_cell.length_a   1.000
_cell.length_b   1.000
_cell.length_c   1.000
_cell.angle_alpha   90.00
_cell.angle_beta   90.00
_cell.angle_gamma   90.00
#
_symmetry.space_group_name_H-M   'P 1'
#
loop_
_entity.id
_entity.type
_entity.pdbx_description
1 polymer ?
#
loop_
_entity_poly.entity_id
_entity_poly.type
_entity_poly.pdbx_seq_one_letter_code
_entity_poly.pdbx_strand_id
1 'polypeptide(L)'
;MRDNPYKDLPPLERRPDGSLYRMTPAQKKQAASLIRRECCCCEDGNCIVLDDGDACTCPQTVSFSVCCKWFRWAVLPLDGTLKAEIFRDKDMKRCAVCGGVFVPKSNRAKYCPDCAARVHRRQKTESERKRRSAVDS
;
A
#
# COMPACT_ATOMS: atom_id res chain seq x y z
N MET A 1 14.95 3.01 30.68
CA MET A 1 14.02 2.18 29.89
C MET A 1 14.59 2.12 28.49
N ARG A 2 14.86 0.94 27.92
CA ARG A 2 15.26 0.83 26.51
C ARG A 2 14.08 1.29 25.66
N ASP A 3 14.30 2.21 24.74
CA ASP A 3 13.27 2.65 23.79
C ASP A 3 12.70 1.42 23.10
N ASN A 4 11.38 1.21 23.22
CA ASN A 4 10.71 0.09 22.56
C ASN A 4 10.46 0.52 21.10
N PRO A 5 11.22 -0.02 20.13
CA PRO A 5 11.12 0.42 18.74
C PRO A 5 9.72 0.18 18.15
N TYR A 6 8.91 -0.67 18.78
CA TYR A 6 7.53 -0.93 18.37
C TYR A 6 6.59 0.27 18.61
N LYS A 7 6.86 1.11 19.62
CA LYS A 7 6.01 2.26 19.96
C LYS A 7 6.10 3.37 18.91
N ASP A 8 7.26 3.52 18.30
CA ASP A 8 7.53 4.57 17.30
C ASP A 8 7.14 4.17 15.88
N LEU A 9 6.70 2.91 15.68
CA LEU A 9 6.27 2.45 14.37
C LEU A 9 4.96 3.12 13.93
N PRO A 10 4.89 3.61 12.67
CA PRO A 10 3.68 4.20 12.13
C PRO A 10 2.45 3.26 12.22
N PRO A 11 1.23 3.81 12.28
CA PRO A 11 0.01 3.02 12.16
C PRO A 11 -0.02 2.19 10.88
N LEU A 12 -0.75 1.08 10.91
CA LEU A 12 -0.96 0.25 9.73
C LEU A 12 -1.83 0.99 8.71
N GLU A 13 -1.43 0.88 7.45
CA GLU A 13 -2.16 1.46 6.32
C GLU A 13 -3.50 0.73 6.15
N ARG A 14 -4.55 1.49 5.87
CA ARG A 14 -5.91 0.99 5.63
C ARG A 14 -6.36 1.32 4.21
N ARG A 15 -7.19 0.46 3.64
CA ARG A 15 -7.90 0.70 2.39
C ARG A 15 -8.98 1.77 2.61
N PRO A 16 -9.56 2.35 1.54
CA PRO A 16 -10.62 3.36 1.66
C PRO A 16 -11.85 2.91 2.47
N ASP A 17 -12.12 1.60 2.50
CA ASP A 17 -13.19 0.98 3.30
C ASP A 17 -12.81 0.75 4.78
N GLY A 18 -11.63 1.20 5.22
CA GLY A 18 -11.12 1.03 6.58
C GLY A 18 -10.50 -0.34 6.86
N SER A 19 -10.60 -1.30 5.94
CA SER A 19 -10.01 -2.63 6.11
C SER A 19 -8.48 -2.60 5.98
N LEU A 20 -7.81 -3.57 6.61
CA LEU A 20 -6.38 -3.79 6.42
C LEU A 20 -6.13 -4.44 5.05
N TYR A 21 -4.94 -4.23 4.48
CA TYR A 21 -4.51 -4.93 3.28
C TYR A 21 -4.51 -6.44 3.52
N ARG A 22 -5.00 -7.19 2.53
CA ARG A 22 -5.10 -8.65 2.60
C ARG A 22 -4.13 -9.30 1.63
N MET A 23 -3.61 -10.44 2.05
CA MET A 23 -2.76 -11.33 1.29
C MET A 23 -3.61 -12.42 0.65
N THR A 24 -3.20 -12.88 -0.53
CA THR A 24 -3.68 -14.16 -1.08
C THR A 24 -3.06 -15.35 -0.30
N PRO A 25 -3.57 -16.58 -0.45
CA PRO A 25 -2.96 -17.76 0.17
C PRO A 25 -1.47 -17.93 -0.16
N ALA A 26 -1.07 -17.64 -1.40
CA ALA A 26 0.33 -17.71 -1.82
C ALA A 26 1.19 -16.65 -1.10
N GLN A 27 0.72 -15.41 -1.05
CA GLN A 27 1.39 -14.32 -0.35
C GLN A 27 1.48 -14.58 1.16
N LYS A 28 0.43 -15.14 1.78
CA LYS A 28 0.46 -15.53 3.20
C LYS A 28 1.53 -16.59 3.46
N LYS A 29 1.67 -17.60 2.58
CA LYS A 29 2.72 -18.62 2.69
C LYS A 29 4.12 -17.99 2.61
N GLN A 30 4.33 -17.07 1.67
CA GLN A 30 5.58 -16.31 1.55
C GLN A 30 5.84 -15.45 2.79
N ALA A 31 4.85 -14.72 3.27
CA ALA A 31 4.93 -13.90 4.49
C ALA A 31 5.28 -14.75 5.71
N ALA A 32 4.64 -15.91 5.89
CA ALA A 32 4.96 -16.82 7.00
C ALA A 32 6.39 -17.37 6.91
N SER A 33 6.87 -17.68 5.71
CA SER A 33 8.29 -18.07 5.52
C SER A 33 9.24 -16.93 5.85
N LEU A 34 8.94 -15.72 5.40
CA LEU A 34 9.75 -14.53 5.66
C LEU A 34 9.79 -14.22 7.16
N ILE A 35 8.66 -14.29 7.85
CA ILE A 35 8.57 -14.08 9.30
C ILE A 35 9.44 -15.09 10.05
N ARG A 36 9.35 -16.38 9.74
CA ARG A 36 10.17 -17.41 10.42
C ARG A 36 11.67 -17.21 10.19
N ARG A 37 12.07 -16.63 9.05
CA ARG A 37 13.48 -16.43 8.73
C ARG A 37 14.05 -15.12 9.27
N GLU A 38 13.26 -14.04 9.25
CA GLU A 38 13.77 -12.67 9.45
C GLU A 38 13.20 -11.96 10.68
N CYS A 39 12.07 -12.41 11.22
CA CYS A 39 11.44 -11.71 12.35
C CYS A 39 12.13 -12.10 13.66
N CYS A 40 12.96 -11.19 14.19
CA CYS A 40 13.62 -11.37 15.49
C CYS A 40 12.68 -11.56 16.68
N CYS A 41 11.39 -11.23 16.53
CA CYS A 41 10.37 -11.43 17.55
C CYS A 41 9.58 -12.74 17.36
N CYS A 42 9.98 -13.59 16.41
CA CYS A 42 9.32 -14.85 16.10
C CYS A 42 10.30 -16.01 16.30
N GLU A 43 10.05 -16.86 17.28
CA GLU A 43 10.84 -18.05 17.60
C GLU A 43 9.91 -19.28 17.54
N ASP A 44 10.30 -20.30 16.77
CA ASP A 44 9.49 -21.50 16.51
C ASP A 44 8.02 -21.26 16.09
N GLY A 45 7.78 -20.11 15.45
CA GLY A 45 6.44 -19.70 15.01
C GLY A 45 5.61 -18.94 16.06
N ASN A 46 6.15 -18.77 17.27
CA ASN A 46 5.54 -18.03 18.37
C ASN A 46 6.15 -16.63 18.48
N CYS A 47 5.36 -15.67 18.97
CA CYS A 47 5.79 -14.29 19.15
C CYS A 47 6.25 -14.04 20.58
N ILE A 48 7.57 -13.96 20.79
CA ILE A 48 8.20 -13.75 22.11
C ILE A 48 7.78 -12.43 22.79
N VAL A 49 7.31 -11.45 22.02
CA VAL A 49 6.86 -10.15 22.57
C VAL A 49 5.44 -10.23 23.13
N LEU A 50 4.64 -11.18 22.66
CA LEU A 50 3.27 -11.41 23.11
C LEU A 50 3.14 -12.59 24.06
N ASP A 51 4.21 -13.38 24.21
CA ASP A 51 4.31 -14.47 25.17
C ASP A 51 4.29 -13.88 26.59
N ASP A 52 3.24 -14.19 27.35
CA ASP A 52 3.04 -13.80 28.75
C ASP A 52 3.22 -14.98 29.73
N GLY A 53 3.96 -16.01 29.30
CA GLY A 53 4.14 -17.27 30.02
C GLY A 53 3.44 -18.45 29.35
N ASP A 54 2.69 -18.21 28.27
CA ASP A 54 2.15 -19.22 27.37
C ASP A 54 2.51 -18.88 25.91
N ALA A 55 2.84 -19.92 25.14
CA ALA A 55 3.35 -19.78 23.79
C ALA A 55 2.30 -19.12 22.88
N CYS A 56 2.53 -17.85 22.53
CA CYS A 56 1.62 -17.10 21.69
C CYS A 56 1.98 -17.28 20.21
N THR A 57 1.18 -18.03 19.42
CA THR A 57 1.42 -18.14 17.97
C THR A 57 1.45 -16.77 17.29
N CYS A 58 2.43 -16.52 16.42
CA CYS A 58 2.59 -15.24 15.74
C CYS A 58 1.29 -14.82 15.01
N PRO A 59 0.64 -13.70 15.41
CA PRO A 59 -0.66 -13.32 14.83
C PRO A 59 -0.62 -13.10 13.31
N GLN A 60 0.53 -12.65 12.80
CA GLN A 60 0.70 -12.37 11.38
C GLN A 60 0.82 -13.64 10.52
N THR A 61 1.33 -14.75 11.05
CA THR A 61 1.49 -16.00 10.29
C THR A 61 0.15 -16.74 10.10
N VAL A 62 -0.80 -16.52 11.02
CA VAL A 62 -2.14 -17.12 10.97
C VAL A 62 -3.17 -16.22 10.26
N SER A 63 -2.93 -14.91 10.20
CA SER A 63 -3.79 -13.93 9.54
C SER A 63 -3.58 -13.84 8.02
N PHE A 64 -4.64 -13.52 7.29
CA PHE A 64 -4.55 -13.07 5.88
C PHE A 64 -4.40 -11.56 5.76
N SER A 65 -4.63 -10.80 6.82
CA SER A 65 -4.47 -9.34 6.83
C SER A 65 -3.08 -8.97 7.31
N VAL A 66 -2.51 -7.89 6.78
CA VAL A 66 -1.31 -7.26 7.35
C VAL A 66 -1.71 -6.58 8.66
N CYS A 67 -1.61 -7.31 9.78
CA CYS A 67 -2.10 -6.92 11.11
C CYS A 67 -0.98 -6.62 12.12
N CYS A 68 0.27 -6.94 11.82
CA CYS A 68 1.41 -6.68 12.70
C CYS A 68 2.23 -5.47 12.22
N LYS A 69 2.43 -4.48 13.10
CA LYS A 69 3.26 -3.29 12.80
C LYS A 69 4.70 -3.67 12.52
N TRP A 70 5.27 -4.57 13.32
CA TRP A 70 6.65 -5.03 13.12
C TRP A 70 6.82 -5.72 11.78
N PHE A 71 5.87 -6.59 11.41
CA PHE A 71 5.88 -7.20 10.10
C PHE A 71 5.82 -6.14 8.99
N ARG A 72 4.90 -5.17 9.07
CA ARG A 72 4.76 -4.13 8.03
C ARG A 72 6.01 -3.26 7.86
N TRP A 73 6.71 -2.91 8.93
CA TRP A 73 7.74 -1.87 8.90
C TRP A 73 9.18 -2.37 9.04
N ALA A 74 9.40 -3.55 9.65
CA ALA A 74 10.73 -4.12 9.84
C ALA A 74 10.96 -5.35 8.97
N VAL A 75 9.98 -6.27 8.88
CA VAL A 75 10.18 -7.58 8.23
C VAL A 75 9.81 -7.55 6.73
N LEU A 76 8.59 -7.13 6.39
CA LEU A 76 8.09 -7.11 5.02
C LEU A 76 8.95 -6.27 4.06
N PRO A 77 9.57 -5.14 4.46
CA PRO A 77 10.49 -4.41 3.57
C PRO A 77 11.70 -5.22 3.09
N LEU A 78 12.07 -6.32 3.77
CA LEU A 78 13.15 -7.22 3.34
C LEU A 78 12.75 -8.01 2.07
N ASP A 79 11.45 -8.14 1.78
CA ASP A 79 10.93 -8.67 0.53
C ASP A 79 10.14 -7.59 -0.23
N GLY A 80 10.87 -6.83 -1.04
CA GLY A 80 10.30 -5.75 -1.85
C GLY A 80 9.24 -6.22 -2.84
N THR A 81 9.38 -7.45 -3.36
CA THR A 81 8.42 -8.05 -4.30
C THR A 81 7.11 -8.34 -3.60
N LEU A 82 7.14 -9.08 -2.49
CA LEU A 82 5.94 -9.40 -1.71
C LEU A 82 5.24 -8.13 -1.24
N LYS A 83 6.01 -7.12 -0.77
CA LYS A 83 5.46 -5.81 -0.41
C LYS A 83 4.72 -5.15 -1.57
N ALA A 84 5.35 -5.06 -2.75
CA ALA A 84 4.74 -4.42 -3.91
C ALA A 84 3.47 -5.16 -4.36
N GLU A 85 3.44 -6.48 -4.27
CA GLU A 85 2.26 -7.26 -4.62
C GLU A 85 1.09 -7.07 -3.64
N ILE A 86 1.36 -7.06 -2.32
CA ILE A 86 0.33 -6.86 -1.30
C ILE A 86 -0.29 -5.46 -1.41
N PHE A 87 0.53 -4.44 -1.66
CA PHE A 87 0.11 -3.04 -1.67
C PHE A 87 -0.20 -2.49 -3.07
N ARG A 88 -0.24 -3.33 -4.10
CA ARG A 88 -0.50 -2.92 -5.49
C ARG A 88 -1.77 -2.07 -5.64
N ASP A 89 -2.83 -2.42 -4.93
CA ASP A 89 -4.11 -1.67 -4.93
C ASP A 89 -3.97 -0.24 -4.40
N LYS A 90 -3.02 0.02 -3.49
CA LYS A 90 -2.77 1.36 -2.94
C LYS A 90 -2.39 2.35 -4.03
N ASP A 91 -1.69 1.86 -5.04
CA ASP A 91 -1.18 2.64 -6.15
C ASP A 91 -2.16 2.66 -7.32
N MET A 92 -3.40 2.19 -7.15
CA MET A 92 -4.40 2.17 -8.21
C MET A 92 -5.44 3.27 -7.97
N LYS A 93 -5.70 4.08 -8.99
CA LYS A 93 -6.74 5.13 -8.98
C LYS A 93 -7.81 4.84 -10.01
N ARG A 94 -8.99 5.44 -9.83
CA ARG A 94 -10.04 5.45 -10.85
C ARG A 94 -9.98 6.74 -11.65
N CYS A 95 -10.07 6.61 -12.97
CA CYS A 95 -10.12 7.75 -13.87
C CYS A 95 -11.41 8.53 -13.66
N ALA A 96 -11.32 9.84 -13.44
CA ALA A 96 -12.50 10.69 -13.26
C ALA A 96 -13.37 10.86 -14.52
N VAL A 97 -12.92 10.40 -15.69
CA VAL A 97 -13.66 10.48 -16.96
C VAL A 97 -14.36 9.16 -17.28
N CYS A 98 -13.65 8.03 -17.22
CA CYS A 98 -14.18 6.73 -17.64
C CYS A 98 -14.39 5.73 -16.49
N GLY A 99 -14.00 6.07 -15.25
CA GLY A 99 -14.09 5.17 -14.09
C GLY A 99 -13.07 4.01 -14.07
N GLY A 100 -12.34 3.81 -15.18
CA GLY A 100 -11.33 2.76 -15.33
C GLY A 100 -10.19 2.89 -14.32
N VAL A 101 -9.71 1.74 -13.83
CA VAL A 101 -8.60 1.67 -12.88
C VAL A 101 -7.27 1.86 -13.62
N PHE A 102 -6.36 2.65 -13.05
CA PHE A 102 -5.04 2.91 -13.63
C PHE A 102 -4.00 3.17 -12.55
N VAL A 103 -2.73 2.92 -12.88
CA VAL A 103 -1.58 3.29 -12.04
C VAL A 103 -1.23 4.76 -12.32
N PRO A 104 -1.35 5.67 -11.34
CA PRO A 104 -1.03 7.07 -11.53
C PRO A 104 0.48 7.30 -11.51
N LYS A 105 0.97 8.16 -12.42
CA LYS A 105 2.37 8.62 -12.40
C LYS A 105 2.67 9.59 -11.24
N SER A 106 1.65 10.12 -10.57
CA SER A 106 1.80 11.01 -9.42
C SER A 106 0.54 11.04 -8.54
N ASN A 107 0.70 11.47 -7.28
CA ASN A 107 -0.41 11.67 -6.36
C ASN A 107 -1.46 12.68 -6.86
N ARG A 108 -1.11 13.56 -7.82
CA ARG A 108 -2.04 14.52 -8.43
C ARG A 108 -2.80 13.99 -9.65
N ALA A 109 -2.44 12.81 -10.18
CA ALA A 109 -3.09 12.27 -11.36
C ALA A 109 -4.58 11.97 -11.10
N LYS A 110 -5.44 12.44 -12.02
CA LYS A 110 -6.91 12.30 -11.99
C LYS A 110 -7.47 11.43 -13.11
N TYR A 111 -6.71 11.22 -14.18
CA TYR A 111 -7.17 10.58 -15.41
C TYR A 111 -6.24 9.43 -15.78
N CYS A 112 -6.80 8.35 -16.35
CA CYS A 112 -6.00 7.31 -17.00
C CYS A 112 -5.24 7.90 -18.21
N PRO A 113 -4.19 7.22 -18.72
CA PRO A 113 -3.37 7.75 -19.81
C PRO A 113 -4.17 8.24 -21.03
N ASP A 114 -5.16 7.46 -21.45
CA ASP A 114 -5.98 7.79 -22.64
C ASP A 114 -6.88 9.01 -22.41
N CYS A 115 -7.56 9.06 -21.26
CA CYS A 115 -8.41 10.18 -20.89
C CYS A 115 -7.59 11.44 -20.60
N ALA A 116 -6.39 11.31 -20.01
CA ALA A 116 -5.47 12.41 -19.78
C ALA A 116 -5.10 13.10 -21.10
N ALA A 117 -4.76 12.32 -22.13
CA ALA A 117 -4.42 12.85 -23.44
C ALA A 117 -5.61 13.61 -24.08
N ARG A 118 -6.83 13.06 -23.96
CA ARG A 118 -8.06 13.72 -24.46
C ARG A 118 -8.35 15.03 -23.73
N VAL A 119 -8.33 15.02 -22.40
CA VAL A 119 -8.57 16.20 -21.57
C VAL A 119 -7.53 17.28 -21.82
N HIS A 120 -6.25 16.89 -21.90
CA HIS A 120 -5.15 17.82 -22.18
C HIS A 120 -5.32 18.51 -23.55
N ARG A 121 -5.69 17.75 -24.60
CA ARG A 121 -5.97 18.33 -25.92
C ARG A 121 -7.13 19.34 -25.86
N ARG A 122 -8.24 18.99 -25.20
CA ARG A 122 -9.39 19.89 -25.05
C ARG A 122 -9.02 21.18 -24.31
N GLN A 123 -8.33 21.06 -23.18
CA GLN A 123 -7.88 22.21 -22.39
C GLN A 123 -6.94 23.12 -23.18
N LYS A 124 -6.00 22.54 -23.95
CA LYS A 124 -5.11 23.31 -24.83
C LYS A 124 -5.90 24.09 -25.88
N THR A 125 -6.86 23.46 -26.55
CA THR A 125 -7.70 24.11 -27.56
C THR A 125 -8.57 25.23 -26.95
N GLU A 126 -9.19 24.99 -25.80
CA GLU A 126 -9.98 26.00 -25.09
C GLU A 126 -9.14 27.19 -24.63
N SER A 127 -7.93 26.94 -24.12
CA SER A 127 -7.01 28.00 -23.70
C SER A 127 -6.56 28.86 -24.88
N GLU A 128 -6.23 28.25 -26.01
CA GLU A 128 -5.84 28.97 -27.22
C GLU A 128 -7.00 29.81 -27.77
N ARG A 129 -8.23 29.27 -27.75
CA ARG A 129 -9.43 30.02 -28.15
C ARG A 129 -9.61 31.27 -27.28
N LYS A 130 -9.53 31.12 -25.96
CA LYS A 130 -9.64 32.26 -25.01
C LYS A 130 -8.55 33.30 -25.23
N ARG A 131 -7.32 32.86 -25.51
CA ARG A 131 -6.19 33.76 -25.78
C ARG A 131 -6.42 34.61 -27.02
N ARG A 132 -6.91 34.02 -28.12
CA ARG A 132 -7.20 34.76 -29.36
C ARG A 132 -8.33 35.77 -29.17
N SER A 133 -9.43 35.35 -28.55
CA SER A 133 -10.57 36.25 -28.29
C SER A 133 -10.23 37.44 -27.39
N ALA A 134 -9.22 37.32 -26.52
CA ALA A 134 -8.77 38.40 -25.65
C ALA A 134 -7.83 39.41 -26.34
N VAL A 135 -7.28 39.07 -27.51
CA VAL A 135 -6.43 39.96 -28.31
C VAL A 135 -7.25 40.76 -29.34
N ASP A 136 -8.37 40.19 -29.80
CA ASP A 136 -9.28 40.83 -30.76
C ASP A 136 -10.35 41.72 -30.09
N SER A 137 -10.23 42.00 -28.78
CA SER A 137 -11.12 42.88 -28.00
C SER A 137 -10.44 44.18 -27.60
#